data_AF-A0A0G1T9N1-F1
#
_entry.id   AF-A0A0G1T9N1-F1
#
_cell.length_a   1.000
_cell.length_b   1.000
_cell.length_c   1.000
_cell.angle_alpha   90.00
_cell.angle_beta   90.00
_cell.angle_gamma   90.00
#
_symmetry.space_group_name_H-M   'P 1'
#
loop_
_entity.id
_entity.type
_entity.pdbx_description
1 polymer ?
#
loop_
_entity_poly.entity_id
_entity_poly.type
_entity_poly.pdbx_seq_one_letter_code
_entity_poly.pdbx_strand_id
1 'polypeptide(L)'
;MGLIVFLPLLEYHLLIKGFSVISVFTEAAFVLRNLGPGAMETLLPVFLSAAVIGFMLTLLFTYSEFFLVLHKKSILTSMMRSAKLVVVSWQHTFLIAILMLIIGLRVLLNIFAVLLIPALLFFAGGFLAAAALTKIGLVIGIIIATIVLFVASYFTGILNLFANTVWTYTFLELMEEKKTQELMGE
;
A
#
# COMPACT_ATOMS: atom_id res chain seq x y z
N MET A 1 -12.01 -0.84 -24.53
CA MET A 1 -10.64 -1.21 -24.13
C MET A 1 -10.50 -1.45 -22.62
N GLY A 2 -11.13 -0.64 -21.74
CA GLY A 2 -11.00 -0.82 -20.28
C GLY A 2 -11.47 -2.16 -19.70
N LEU A 3 -12.58 -2.73 -20.20
CA LEU A 3 -13.16 -3.98 -19.68
C LEU A 3 -12.25 -5.22 -19.91
N ILE A 4 -11.46 -5.21 -20.99
CA ILE A 4 -10.55 -6.31 -21.36
C ILE A 4 -9.34 -6.37 -20.43
N VAL A 5 -8.94 -5.23 -19.87
CA VAL A 5 -7.82 -5.13 -18.92
C VAL A 5 -8.31 -5.21 -17.47
N PHE A 6 -9.56 -4.80 -17.22
CA PHE A 6 -10.18 -4.81 -15.90
C PHE A 6 -10.31 -6.21 -15.30
N LEU A 7 -10.81 -7.20 -16.05
CA LEU A 7 -11.01 -8.57 -15.51
C LEU A 7 -9.67 -9.21 -15.07
N PRO A 8 -8.62 -9.21 -15.90
CA PRO A 8 -7.32 -9.74 -15.51
C PRO A 8 -6.67 -8.98 -14.34
N LEU A 9 -6.86 -7.65 -14.27
CA LEU A 9 -6.43 -6.85 -13.12
C LEU A 9 -7.17 -7.24 -11.84
N LEU A 10 -8.49 -7.42 -11.93
CA LEU A 10 -9.33 -7.82 -10.79
C LEU A 10 -8.92 -9.19 -10.25
N GLU A 11 -8.76 -10.18 -11.12
CA GLU A 11 -8.31 -11.53 -10.75
C GLU A 11 -6.92 -11.50 -10.11
N TYR A 12 -5.98 -10.76 -10.69
CA TYR A 12 -4.64 -10.56 -10.11
C TYR A 12 -4.72 -9.92 -8.72
N HIS A 13 -5.50 -8.85 -8.57
CA HIS A 13 -5.68 -8.15 -7.30
C HIS A 13 -6.28 -9.07 -6.23
N LEU A 14 -7.23 -9.93 -6.61
CA LEU A 14 -7.89 -10.87 -5.70
C LEU A 14 -6.92 -11.95 -5.22
N LEU A 15 -6.06 -12.45 -6.11
CA LEU A 15 -5.00 -13.39 -5.77
C LEU A 15 -3.94 -12.77 -4.86
N ILE A 16 -3.42 -11.59 -5.19
CA ILE A 16 -2.30 -10.97 -4.46
C ILE A 16 -2.73 -10.33 -3.15
N LYS A 17 -3.90 -9.69 -3.08
CA LYS A 17 -4.36 -9.05 -1.82
C LYS A 17 -4.52 -10.05 -0.68
N GLY A 18 -4.87 -11.31 -0.98
CA GLY A 18 -4.93 -12.37 0.03
C GLY A 18 -3.59 -12.60 0.75
N PHE A 19 -2.47 -12.46 0.03
CA PHE A 19 -1.11 -12.63 0.56
C PHE A 19 -0.44 -11.31 0.98
N SER A 20 -1.17 -10.19 0.95
CA SER A 20 -0.64 -8.91 1.39
C SER A 20 -0.38 -8.90 2.89
N VAL A 21 0.68 -8.20 3.31
CA VAL A 21 0.98 -7.94 4.72
C VAL A 21 -0.25 -7.36 5.45
N ILE A 22 -1.02 -6.48 4.81
CA ILE A 22 -2.23 -5.87 5.41
C ILE A 22 -3.30 -6.94 5.69
N SER A 23 -3.45 -7.92 4.80
CA SER A 23 -4.38 -9.04 4.99
C SER A 23 -3.99 -9.87 6.21
N VAL A 24 -2.71 -10.20 6.35
CA VAL A 24 -2.18 -10.93 7.50
C VAL A 24 -2.44 -10.20 8.81
N PHE A 25 -2.22 -8.88 8.86
CA PHE A 25 -2.53 -8.07 10.04
C PHE A 25 -4.02 -8.02 10.35
N THR A 26 -4.88 -7.96 9.32
CA THR A 26 -6.33 -7.93 9.49
C THR A 26 -6.84 -9.24 10.06
N GLU A 27 -6.35 -10.37 9.55
CA GLU A 27 -6.63 -11.70 10.08
C GLU A 27 -6.12 -11.88 11.51
N ALA A 28 -4.90 -11.40 11.81
CA ALA A 28 -4.36 -11.41 13.17
C ALA A 28 -5.22 -10.59 14.15
N ALA A 29 -5.69 -9.42 13.74
CA ALA A 29 -6.60 -8.59 14.54
C ALA A 29 -7.96 -9.26 14.73
N PHE A 30 -8.46 -9.96 13.70
CA PHE A 30 -9.69 -10.76 13.78
C PHE A 30 -9.56 -11.91 14.78
N VAL A 31 -8.44 -12.64 14.75
CA VAL A 31 -8.16 -13.72 15.72
C VAL A 31 -8.07 -13.17 17.13
N LEU A 32 -7.32 -12.08 17.34
CA LEU A 32 -7.19 -11.45 18.65
C LEU A 32 -8.55 -11.01 19.21
N ARG A 33 -9.42 -10.47 18.35
CA ARG A 33 -10.74 -9.98 18.75
C ARG A 33 -11.74 -11.11 19.02
N ASN A 34 -11.74 -12.19 18.24
CA ASN A 34 -12.78 -13.22 18.33
C ASN A 34 -12.38 -14.46 19.14
N LEU A 35 -11.11 -14.86 19.06
CA LEU A 35 -10.59 -16.07 19.72
C LEU A 35 -9.80 -15.74 21.00
N GLY A 36 -9.49 -14.46 21.20
CA GLY A 36 -8.83 -13.95 22.40
C GLY A 36 -7.30 -14.10 22.39
N PRO A 37 -6.62 -13.61 23.44
CA PRO A 37 -5.17 -13.53 23.49
C PRO A 37 -4.44 -14.88 23.44
N GLY A 38 -5.02 -15.94 24.03
CA GLY A 38 -4.38 -17.26 24.07
C GLY A 38 -4.29 -17.95 22.69
N ALA A 39 -5.32 -17.77 21.85
CA ALA A 39 -5.28 -18.22 20.46
C ALA A 39 -4.27 -17.42 19.63
N MET A 40 -4.16 -16.11 19.90
CA MET A 40 -3.18 -15.26 19.25
C MET A 40 -1.75 -15.69 19.57
N GLU A 41 -1.42 -16.00 20.83
CA GLU A 41 -0.08 -16.45 21.23
C GLU A 41 0.34 -17.75 20.51
N THR A 42 -0.62 -18.68 20.35
CA THR A 42 -0.38 -19.95 19.63
C THR A 42 -0.22 -19.74 18.12
N LEU A 43 -0.99 -18.83 17.52
CA LEU A 43 -0.98 -18.56 16.08
C LEU A 43 0.06 -17.50 15.66
N LEU A 44 0.69 -16.81 16.61
CA LEU A 44 1.65 -15.74 16.37
C LEU A 44 2.81 -16.18 15.45
N PRO A 45 3.45 -17.36 15.62
CA PRO A 45 4.49 -17.81 14.71
C PRO A 45 3.99 -18.00 13.27
N VAL A 46 2.75 -18.47 13.12
CA VAL A 46 2.10 -18.66 11.81
C VAL A 46 1.89 -17.30 11.15
N PHE A 47 1.33 -16.32 11.87
CA PHE A 47 1.15 -14.97 11.34
C PHE A 47 2.47 -14.29 10.97
N LEU A 48 3.51 -14.47 11.78
CA LEU A 48 4.84 -13.90 11.51
C LEU A 48 5.45 -14.51 10.24
N SER A 49 5.37 -15.83 10.09
CA SER A 49 5.84 -16.51 8.87
C SER A 49 5.04 -16.08 7.63
N ALA A 50 3.71 -15.99 7.76
CA ALA A 50 2.83 -15.52 6.69
C ALA A 50 3.11 -14.07 6.30
N ALA A 51 3.41 -13.19 7.25
CA ALA A 51 3.77 -11.80 6.98
C ALA A 51 5.09 -11.68 6.20
N VAL A 52 6.11 -12.45 6.57
CA VAL A 52 7.41 -12.47 5.86
C VAL A 52 7.24 -13.02 4.44
N ILE A 53 6.54 -14.14 4.28
CA ILE A 53 6.26 -14.73 2.98
C ILE A 53 5.42 -13.76 2.13
N GLY A 54 4.38 -13.17 2.70
CA GLY A 54 3.53 -12.19 2.04
C GLY A 54 4.30 -10.95 1.57
N PHE A 55 5.21 -10.45 2.40
CA PHE A 55 6.10 -9.35 2.03
C PHE A 55 7.02 -9.71 0.85
N MET A 56 7.65 -10.89 0.88
CA MET A 56 8.49 -11.39 -0.20
C MET A 56 7.70 -11.55 -1.51
N LEU A 57 6.51 -12.16 -1.46
CA LEU A 57 5.64 -12.31 -2.62
C LEU A 57 5.18 -10.97 -3.18
N THR A 58 4.84 -10.02 -2.30
CA THR A 58 4.45 -8.66 -2.72
C THR A 58 5.59 -8.00 -3.49
N LEU A 59 6.83 -8.06 -2.99
CA LEU A 59 8.00 -7.51 -3.68
C LEU A 59 8.24 -8.19 -5.03
N LEU A 60 8.16 -9.51 -5.06
CA LEU A 60 8.43 -10.33 -6.25
C LEU A 60 7.40 -10.08 -7.36
N PHE A 61 6.17 -9.76 -6.98
CA PHE A 61 5.07 -9.45 -7.89
C PHE A 61 4.82 -7.97 -8.11
N THR A 62 5.61 -7.06 -7.52
CA THR A 62 5.48 -5.59 -7.67
C THR A 62 5.31 -5.14 -9.12
N TYR A 63 5.99 -5.78 -10.08
CA TYR A 63 5.93 -5.37 -11.48
C TYR A 63 4.87 -6.10 -12.32
N SER A 64 4.13 -7.03 -11.73
CA SER A 64 3.19 -7.89 -12.48
C SER A 64 2.03 -7.09 -13.09
N GLU A 65 1.58 -6.04 -12.41
CA GLU A 65 0.53 -5.13 -12.92
C GLU A 65 0.98 -4.41 -14.18
N PHE A 66 2.23 -3.94 -14.23
CA PHE A 66 2.79 -3.28 -15.42
C PHE A 66 2.87 -4.25 -16.61
N PHE A 67 3.28 -5.50 -16.39
CA PHE A 67 3.26 -6.52 -17.44
C PHE A 67 1.85 -6.86 -17.94
N LEU A 68 0.85 -6.87 -17.05
CA LEU A 68 -0.56 -7.09 -17.40
C LEU A 68 -1.11 -5.94 -18.26
N VAL A 69 -0.86 -4.70 -17.85
CA VAL A 69 -1.40 -3.50 -18.52
C VAL A 69 -0.65 -3.19 -19.82
N LEU A 70 0.69 -3.20 -19.81
CA LEU A 70 1.50 -2.76 -20.94
C LEU A 70 1.74 -3.87 -21.98
N HIS A 71 1.73 -5.14 -21.58
CA HIS A 71 2.07 -6.27 -22.48
C HIS A 71 0.89 -7.23 -22.72
N LYS A 72 -0.30 -6.98 -22.15
CA LYS A 72 -1.52 -7.79 -22.34
C LYS A 72 -1.30 -9.29 -22.18
N LYS A 73 -0.42 -9.68 -21.26
CA LYS A 73 -0.09 -11.09 -20.98
C LYS A 73 -1.05 -11.70 -19.97
N SER A 74 -1.22 -13.02 -20.03
CA SER A 74 -1.97 -13.76 -19.02
C SER A 74 -1.34 -13.58 -17.63
N ILE A 75 -2.18 -13.59 -16.59
CA ILE A 75 -1.83 -13.29 -15.19
C ILE A 75 -0.59 -14.07 -14.75
N LEU A 76 -0.57 -15.39 -14.99
CA LEU A 76 0.51 -16.27 -14.58
C LEU A 76 1.84 -15.96 -15.31
N THR A 77 1.78 -15.62 -16.60
CA THR A 77 2.96 -15.22 -17.38
C THR A 77 3.51 -13.88 -16.91
N SER A 78 2.63 -12.94 -16.56
CA SER A 78 3.00 -11.62 -16.03
C SER A 78 3.65 -11.73 -14.66
N MET A 79 3.11 -12.57 -13.77
CA MET A 79 3.70 -12.88 -12.46
C MET A 79 5.09 -13.50 -12.59
N MET A 80 5.27 -14.48 -13.48
CA MET A 80 6.57 -15.13 -13.68
C MET A 80 7.62 -14.19 -14.29
N ARG A 81 7.20 -13.28 -15.18
CA ARG A 81 8.09 -12.25 -15.74
C ARG A 81 8.46 -11.18 -14.72
N SER A 82 7.52 -10.76 -13.87
CA SER A 82 7.81 -9.89 -12.72
C SER A 82 8.83 -10.54 -11.81
N ALA A 83 8.59 -11.80 -11.42
CA ALA A 83 9.49 -12.56 -10.57
C ALA A 83 10.92 -12.61 -11.14
N LYS A 84 11.04 -12.94 -12.43
CA LYS A 84 12.34 -13.00 -13.11
C LYS A 84 13.03 -11.63 -13.14
N LEU A 85 12.30 -10.56 -13.39
CA LEU A 85 12.85 -9.20 -13.41
C LEU A 85 13.34 -8.76 -12.01
N VAL A 86 12.55 -9.03 -10.97
CA VAL A 86 12.92 -8.71 -9.58
C VAL A 86 14.14 -9.52 -9.13
N VAL A 87 14.24 -10.79 -9.49
CA VAL A 87 15.39 -11.64 -9.12
C VAL A 87 16.66 -11.17 -9.84
N VAL A 88 16.58 -10.78 -11.11
CA VAL A 88 17.75 -10.27 -11.87
C VAL A 88 18.19 -8.90 -11.33
N SER A 89 17.24 -8.02 -11.02
CA SER A 89 17.50 -6.64 -10.57
C SER A 89 17.21 -6.47 -9.08
N TRP A 90 17.56 -7.46 -8.25
CA TRP A 90 17.18 -7.52 -6.84
C TRP A 90 17.66 -6.30 -6.05
N GLN A 91 18.92 -5.90 -6.24
CA GLN A 91 19.51 -4.75 -5.55
C GLN A 91 18.80 -3.44 -5.90
N HIS A 92 18.57 -3.18 -7.19
CA HIS A 92 17.89 -1.98 -7.66
C HIS A 92 16.43 -1.93 -7.19
N THR A 93 15.71 -3.05 -7.32
CA THR A 93 14.31 -3.15 -6.89
C THR A 93 14.18 -2.92 -5.38
N PHE A 94 15.07 -3.51 -4.58
CA PHE A 94 15.06 -3.37 -3.13
C PHE A 94 15.43 -1.95 -2.68
N LEU A 95 16.43 -1.32 -3.31
CA LEU A 95 16.84 0.05 -3.02
C LEU A 95 15.68 1.02 -3.33
N ILE A 96 15.02 0.85 -4.47
CA ILE A 96 13.86 1.66 -4.85
C ILE A 96 12.68 1.40 -3.92
N ALA A 97 12.43 0.16 -3.49
CA ALA A 97 11.42 -0.15 -2.48
C ALA A 97 11.70 0.58 -1.15
N ILE A 98 12.96 0.63 -0.71
CA ILE A 98 13.36 1.37 0.49
C ILE A 98 13.20 2.88 0.29
N LEU A 99 13.65 3.44 -0.84
CA LEU A 99 13.48 4.86 -1.15
C LEU A 99 12.00 5.26 -1.13
N MET A 100 11.16 4.43 -1.75
CA MET A 100 9.71 4.58 -1.75
C MET A 100 9.13 4.54 -0.34
N LEU A 101 9.62 3.64 0.52
CA LEU A 101 9.23 3.58 1.91
C LEU A 101 9.64 4.83 2.68
N ILE A 102 10.87 5.34 2.49
CA ILE A 102 11.36 6.56 3.15
C ILE A 102 10.55 7.78 2.72
N ILE A 103 10.30 7.94 1.41
CA ILE A 103 9.50 9.05 0.88
C ILE A 103 8.05 8.94 1.37
N GLY A 104 7.47 7.73 1.33
CA GLY A 104 6.13 7.46 1.85
C GLY A 104 6.02 7.81 3.34
N LEU A 105 6.98 7.38 4.15
CA LEU A 105 7.05 7.71 5.58
C LEU A 105 7.17 9.22 5.79
N ARG A 106 7.99 9.92 5.00
CA ARG A 106 8.13 11.37 5.07
C ARG A 106 6.81 12.09 4.80
N VAL A 107 6.09 11.68 3.75
CA VAL A 107 4.79 12.27 3.43
C VAL A 107 3.77 11.96 4.53
N LEU A 108 3.75 10.73 5.03
CA LEU A 108 2.89 10.33 6.14
C LEU A 108 3.16 11.17 7.40
N LEU A 109 4.43 11.35 7.79
CA LEU A 109 4.81 12.22 8.92
C LEU A 109 4.36 13.67 8.71
N ASN A 110 4.51 14.21 7.50
CA ASN A 110 4.01 15.55 7.19
C ASN A 110 2.49 15.65 7.29
N ILE A 111 1.75 14.63 6.83
CA ILE A 111 0.29 14.58 6.97
C ILE A 111 -0.09 14.58 8.46
N PHE A 112 0.53 13.72 9.26
CA PHE A 112 0.30 13.70 10.70
C PHE A 112 0.63 15.06 11.33
N ALA A 113 1.77 15.68 11.01
CA ALA A 113 2.13 16.98 11.55
C ALA A 113 1.11 18.08 11.19
N VAL A 114 0.66 18.13 9.93
CA VAL A 114 -0.33 19.12 9.46
C VAL A 114 -1.70 18.88 10.10
N LEU A 115 -2.10 17.63 10.31
CA LEU A 115 -3.41 17.27 10.87
C LEU A 115 -3.44 17.29 12.41
N LEU A 116 -2.30 17.06 13.05
CA LEU A 116 -2.14 17.08 14.50
C LEU A 116 -2.32 18.49 15.08
N ILE A 117 -1.90 19.54 14.37
CA ILE A 117 -2.05 20.93 14.83
C ILE A 117 -3.53 21.31 15.01
N PRO A 118 -4.42 21.17 14.00
CA PRO A 118 -5.85 21.37 14.17
C PRO A 118 -6.45 20.41 15.21
N ALA A 119 -6.06 19.14 15.20
CA ALA A 119 -6.60 18.15 16.13
C ALA A 119 -6.32 18.51 17.60
N LEU A 120 -5.11 19.00 17.91
CA LEU A 120 -4.76 19.47 19.26
C LEU A 120 -5.52 20.73 19.66
N LEU A 121 -5.70 21.68 18.73
CA LEU A 121 -6.52 22.88 18.99
C LEU A 121 -7.99 22.50 19.27
N PHE A 122 -8.53 21.53 18.54
CA PHE A 122 -9.89 21.02 18.78
C PHE A 122 -9.99 20.16 20.02
N PHE A 123 -8.96 19.41 20.39
CA PHE A 123 -8.97 18.67 21.64
C PHE A 123 -8.97 19.63 22.84
N ALA A 124 -8.12 20.67 22.79
CA ALA A 124 -8.05 21.70 23.83
C ALA A 124 -9.34 22.55 23.92
N GLY A 125 -9.90 22.99 22.78
CA GLY A 125 -11.12 23.81 22.75
C GLY A 125 -12.41 23.00 22.88
N GLY A 126 -12.45 21.81 22.31
CA GLY A 126 -13.61 20.90 22.30
C GLY A 126 -13.85 20.23 23.65
N PHE A 127 -12.80 19.92 24.41
CA PHE A 127 -12.95 19.43 25.79
C PHE A 127 -13.64 20.47 26.69
N LEU A 128 -13.33 21.76 26.51
CA LEU A 128 -13.98 22.86 27.21
C LEU A 128 -15.42 23.11 26.72
N ALA A 129 -15.68 22.98 25.42
CA ALA A 129 -17.02 23.19 24.85
C ALA A 129 -17.99 22.02 25.10
N ALA A 130 -17.49 20.77 25.13
CA ALA A 130 -18.30 19.57 25.35
C ALA A 130 -18.88 19.50 26.78
N ALA A 131 -18.21 20.11 27.75
CA ALA A 131 -18.73 20.24 29.12
C ALA A 131 -19.93 21.21 29.22
N ALA A 132 -20.15 22.08 28.23
CA ALA A 132 -21.18 23.14 28.29
C ALA A 132 -22.32 23.00 27.26
N LEU A 133 -22.06 22.55 26.01
CA LEU A 133 -23.08 22.47 24.95
C LEU A 133 -22.92 21.26 24.01
N THR A 134 -23.59 20.15 24.34
CA THR A 134 -23.54 18.87 23.59
C THR A 134 -24.02 18.98 22.14
N LYS A 135 -25.01 19.85 21.85
CA LYS A 135 -25.57 20.00 20.49
C LYS A 135 -24.64 20.75 19.53
N ILE A 136 -23.89 21.73 20.02
CA ILE A 136 -22.94 22.51 19.21
C ILE A 136 -21.70 21.65 18.89
N GLY A 137 -21.23 20.85 19.86
CA GLY A 137 -20.12 19.94 19.66
C GLY A 137 -20.34 18.92 18.54
N LEU A 138 -21.57 18.40 18.39
CA LEU A 138 -21.92 17.45 17.33
C LEU A 138 -21.83 18.09 15.93
N VAL A 139 -22.38 19.30 15.76
CA VAL A 139 -22.34 20.02 14.47
C VAL A 139 -20.91 20.35 14.07
N ILE A 140 -20.10 20.85 15.01
CA ILE A 140 -18.67 21.13 14.79
C ILE A 140 -17.91 19.84 14.45
N GLY A 141 -18.19 18.74 15.16
CA GLY A 141 -17.59 17.44 14.91
C GLY A 141 -17.86 16.92 13.49
N ILE A 142 -19.09 17.06 12.99
CA ILE A 142 -19.44 16.67 11.61
C ILE A 142 -18.67 17.50 10.57
N ILE A 143 -18.60 18.82 10.77
CA ILE A 143 -17.89 19.73 9.85
C ILE A 143 -16.40 19.34 9.81
N ILE A 144 -15.77 19.14 10.95
CA ILE A 144 -14.36 18.75 11.03
C ILE A 144 -14.13 17.37 10.43
N ALA A 145 -14.96 16.38 10.76
CA ALA A 145 -14.86 15.04 10.19
C ALA A 145 -14.93 15.07 8.66
N THR A 146 -15.80 15.93 8.10
CA THR A 146 -15.92 16.13 6.66
C THR A 146 -14.64 16.74 6.06
N ILE A 147 -14.09 17.78 6.69
CA ILE A 147 -12.83 18.41 6.25
C ILE A 147 -11.68 17.40 6.30
N VAL A 148 -11.55 16.66 7.41
CA VAL A 148 -10.52 15.63 7.59
C VAL A 148 -10.65 14.54 6.53
N LEU A 149 -11.87 14.11 6.20
CA LEU A 149 -12.12 13.11 5.17
C LEU A 149 -11.70 13.61 3.78
N PHE A 150 -12.03 14.85 3.44
CA PHE A 150 -11.57 15.48 2.18
C PHE A 150 -10.05 15.55 2.09
N VAL A 151 -9.40 16.00 3.16
CA VAL A 151 -7.94 16.11 3.24
C VAL A 151 -7.29 14.72 3.12
N ALA A 152 -7.80 13.73 3.85
CA ALA A 152 -7.33 12.35 3.79
C ALA A 152 -7.47 11.75 2.38
N SER A 153 -8.60 11.99 1.70
CA SER A 153 -8.82 11.55 0.32
C SER A 153 -7.83 12.18 -0.66
N TYR A 154 -7.58 13.49 -0.54
CA TYR A 154 -6.63 14.20 -1.40
C TYR A 154 -5.21 13.66 -1.23
N PHE A 155 -4.75 13.49 0.01
CA PHE A 155 -3.42 12.95 0.29
C PHE A 155 -3.26 11.51 -0.18
N THR A 156 -4.28 10.67 0.04
CA THR A 156 -4.28 9.29 -0.46
C THR A 156 -4.13 9.26 -1.98
N GLY A 157 -4.82 10.15 -2.69
CA GLY A 157 -4.70 10.29 -4.14
C GLY A 157 -3.29 10.66 -4.59
N ILE A 158 -2.67 11.67 -3.96
CA ILE A 158 -1.29 12.10 -4.26
C ILE A 158 -0.31 10.95 -4.01
N LEU A 159 -0.41 10.29 -2.86
CA LEU A 159 0.47 9.17 -2.50
C LEU A 159 0.40 8.04 -3.53
N ASN A 160 -0.81 7.67 -3.95
CA ASN A 160 -1.01 6.63 -4.95
C ASN A 160 -0.45 7.04 -6.32
N LEU A 161 -0.69 8.27 -6.77
CA LEU A 161 -0.15 8.77 -8.03
C LEU A 161 1.38 8.82 -8.03
N PHE A 162 1.96 9.35 -6.97
CA PHE A 162 3.42 9.41 -6.80
C PHE A 162 4.01 8.00 -6.81
N ALA A 163 3.44 7.09 -6.02
CA ALA A 163 3.96 5.73 -5.94
C ALA A 163 3.89 4.99 -7.28
N ASN A 164 2.74 5.06 -7.96
CA ASN A 164 2.57 4.46 -9.28
C ASN A 164 3.53 5.04 -10.31
N THR A 165 3.77 6.35 -10.26
CA THR A 165 4.69 7.04 -11.18
C THR A 165 6.12 6.54 -11.00
N VAL A 166 6.61 6.50 -9.76
CA VAL A 166 7.98 6.02 -9.47
C VAL A 166 8.15 4.57 -9.92
N TRP A 167 7.22 3.68 -9.55
CA TRP A 167 7.29 2.27 -9.98
C TRP A 167 7.22 2.10 -11.49
N THR A 168 6.43 2.92 -12.18
CA THR A 168 6.34 2.89 -13.65
C THR A 168 7.66 3.31 -14.30
N TYR A 169 8.28 4.41 -13.83
CA TYR A 169 9.58 4.85 -14.35
C TYR A 169 10.66 3.80 -14.12
N THR A 170 10.75 3.27 -12.91
CA THR A 170 11.69 2.19 -12.58
C THR A 170 11.47 0.96 -13.46
N PHE A 171 10.22 0.58 -13.68
CA PHE A 171 9.89 -0.56 -14.53
C PHE A 171 10.39 -0.36 -15.97
N LEU A 172 10.17 0.84 -16.53
CA LEU A 172 10.61 1.17 -17.89
C LEU A 172 12.14 1.19 -18.00
N GLU A 173 12.83 1.77 -17.01
CA GLU A 173 14.29 1.82 -16.95
C GLU A 173 14.91 0.42 -16.87
N LEU A 174 14.42 -0.43 -15.97
CA LEU A 174 14.88 -1.83 -15.86
C LEU A 174 14.62 -2.65 -17.13
N MET A 175 13.53 -2.36 -17.83
CA MET A 175 13.23 -3.00 -19.11
C MET A 175 14.16 -2.53 -20.24
N GLU A 176 14.54 -1.25 -20.23
CA GLU A 176 15.49 -0.67 -21.19
C GLU A 176 16.92 -1.20 -20.96
N GLU A 177 17.36 -1.29 -19.70
CA GLU A 177 18.62 -1.91 -19.32
C GLU A 177 18.68 -3.38 -19.74
N LYS A 178 17.62 -4.16 -19.45
CA LYS A 178 17.54 -5.56 -19.85
C LYS A 178 17.58 -5.74 -21.37
N LYS A 179 16.90 -4.87 -22.12
CA LYS A 179 16.91 -4.89 -23.59
C LYS A 179 18.29 -4.53 -24.13
N THR A 180 18.99 -3.60 -23.49
CA THR A 180 20.36 -3.22 -23.85
C THR A 180 21.35 -4.35 -23.57
N GLN A 181 21.21 -5.06 -22.45
CA GLN A 181 22.00 -6.27 -22.14
C GLN A 181 21.76 -7.40 -23.16
N GLU A 182 20.50 -7.67 -23.52
CA GLU A 182 20.16 -8.66 -24.56
C GLU A 182 20.70 -8.28 -25.96
N LEU A 183 20.84 -6.98 -26.26
CA LEU A 183 21.42 -6.49 -27.52
C LEU A 183 22.96 -6.50 -27.53
N MET A 184 23.60 -6.46 -26.36
CA MET A 184 25.06 -6.55 -26.23
C MET A 184 25.61 -7.98 -26.11
N GLY A 185 24.74 -9.00 -26.21
CA GLY A 185 25.15 -10.38 -26.47
C GLY A 185 25.74 -11.11 -25.26
N GLU A 186 24.96 -11.24 -24.18
CA GLU A 186 25.07 -12.35 -23.22
C GLU A 186 23.80 -13.21 -23.23
#